data_AF-A0A0C9WJV4-F1
#
_entry.id   AF-A0A0C9WJV4-F1
#
_cell.length_a   1.000
_cell.length_b   1.000
_cell.length_c   1.000
_cell.angle_alpha   90.00
_cell.angle_beta   90.00
_cell.angle_gamma   90.00
#
_symmetry.space_group_name_H-M   'P 1'
#
loop_
_entity.id
_entity.type
_entity.pdbx_description
1 polymer ?
#
loop_
_entity_poly.entity_id
_entity_poly.type
_entity_poly.pdbx_seq_one_letter_code
_entity_poly.pdbx_strand_id
1 'polypeptide(L)' 'LQATLHRGYEGIAKLLIEKGADVNAQGGHYGNALYAASNGGHEASAKLLIEKGADVNAKGGEYGNAFQAAL' A
#
# COMPACT_ATOMS: atom_id res chain seq x y z
N LEU A 1 2.60 -7.78 1.97
CA LEU A 1 2.52 -6.71 0.95
C LEU A 1 2.79 -5.33 1.57
N GLN A 2 2.17 -4.96 2.68
CA GLN A 2 2.34 -3.62 3.28
C GLN A 2 3.79 -3.29 3.66
N ALA A 3 4.51 -4.19 4.34
CA ALA A 3 5.88 -3.92 4.78
C ALA A 3 6.86 -3.71 3.61
N THR A 4 6.67 -4.41 2.48
CA THR A 4 7.50 -4.24 1.28
C THR A 4 7.23 -2.88 0.64
N LEU A 5 5.97 -2.43 0.64
CA LEU A 5 5.57 -1.13 0.10
C LEU A 5 6.05 0.03 0.96
N HIS A 6 6.02 -0.09 2.29
CA HIS A 6 6.56 0.94 3.17
C HIS A 6 8.09 1.11 3.03
N ARG A 7 8.81 0.01 2.78
CA ARG A 7 10.27 0.01 2.62
C ARG A 7 10.73 0.27 1.17
N GLY A 8 9.82 0.41 0.21
CA GLY A 8 10.16 0.66 -1.20
C GLY A 8 10.71 -0.56 -1.94
N TYR A 9 10.41 -1.78 -1.49
CA TYR A 9 10.84 -3.01 -2.16
C TYR A 9 9.93 -3.34 -3.35
N GLU A 10 9.99 -2.51 -4.40
CA GLU A 10 9.06 -2.55 -5.54
C GLU A 10 9.04 -3.90 -6.25
N GLY A 11 10.21 -4.52 -6.47
CA GLY A 11 10.29 -5.82 -7.14
C GLY A 11 9.58 -6.94 -6.37
N ILE A 12 9.71 -6.93 -5.03
CA ILE A 12 9.03 -7.91 -4.18
C ILE A 12 7.53 -7.60 -4.13
N ALA A 13 7.15 -6.33 -4.04
CA ALA A 13 5.75 -5.93 -4.05
C ALA A 13 5.05 -6.36 -5.36
N LYS A 14 5.68 -6.15 -6.52
CA LYS A 14 5.18 -6.61 -7.82
C LYS A 14 4.99 -8.13 -7.85
N LEU A 15 6.01 -8.89 -7.46
CA LEU A 15 5.95 -10.35 -7.43
C LEU A 15 4.79 -10.86 -6.56
N LEU A 16 4.58 -10.26 -5.38
CA LEU A 16 3.49 -10.65 -4.48
C LEU A 16 2.12 -10.37 -5.10
N ILE A 17 1.94 -9.20 -5.73
CA ILE A 17 0.69 -8.84 -6.42
C ILE A 17 0.43 -9.80 -7.60
N GLU A 18 1.46 -10.14 -8.38
CA GLU A 18 1.36 -11.10 -9.49
C GLU A 18 0.99 -12.51 -9.02
N LYS A 19 1.38 -12.88 -7.80
CA LYS A 19 1.00 -14.14 -7.16
C LYS A 19 -0.37 -14.10 -6.47
N GLY A 20 -1.14 -13.02 -6.66
CA GLY A 20 -2.50 -12.91 -6.15
C GLY A 20 -2.59 -12.43 -4.70
N ALA A 21 -1.58 -11.73 -4.20
CA ALA A 21 -1.71 -11.03 -2.93
C ALA A 21 -2.88 -10.04 -3.00
N ASP A 22 -3.75 -10.08 -1.99
CA ASP A 22 -4.85 -9.13 -1.86
C ASP A 22 -4.31 -7.72 -1.63
N VAL A 23 -4.52 -6.84 -2.61
CA VAL A 23 -4.09 -5.44 -2.57
C VAL A 23 -4.87 -4.61 -1.55
N ASN A 24 -6.06 -5.07 -1.16
CA ASN A 24 -6.93 -4.41 -0.21
C ASN A 24 -6.88 -5.03 1.19
N ALA A 25 -5.95 -5.97 1.42
CA ALA A 25 -5.77 -6.56 2.73
C ALA A 25 -5.53 -5.48 3.80
N GLN A 26 -6.37 -5.48 4.83
CA GLN A 26 -6.30 -4.58 5.97
C GLN A 26 -5.74 -5.27 7.20
N GLY A 27 -5.04 -4.51 8.04
CA GLY A 27 -4.52 -4.96 9.34
C GLY A 27 -3.00 -4.87 9.46
N GLY A 28 -2.52 -5.20 10.66
CA GLY A 28 -1.11 -5.04 11.04
C GLY A 28 -0.70 -3.57 11.21
N HIS A 29 0.58 -3.35 11.53
CA HIS A 29 1.15 -2.03 11.83
C HIS A 29 0.89 -1.00 10.71
N TYR A 30 0.93 -1.43 9.45
CA TYR A 30 0.85 -0.54 8.29
C TYR A 30 -0.58 -0.34 7.75
N GLY A 31 -1.62 -0.89 8.39
CA GLY A 31 -3.00 -0.72 7.94
C GLY A 31 -3.30 -1.42 6.61
N ASN A 32 -3.13 -0.74 5.48
CA ASN A 32 -3.36 -1.30 4.15
C ASN A 32 -2.17 -1.04 3.21
N ALA A 33 -2.15 -1.72 2.06
CA ALA A 33 -1.04 -1.63 1.12
C ALA A 33 -0.82 -0.20 0.62
N LEU A 34 -1.90 0.51 0.27
CA LEU A 34 -1.84 1.86 -0.27
C LEU A 34 -1.32 2.87 0.78
N TYR A 35 -1.80 2.78 2.01
CA TYR A 35 -1.30 3.55 3.15
C TYR A 35 0.20 3.32 3.35
N ALA A 36 0.65 2.06 3.31
CA ALA A 36 2.04 1.73 3.52
C ALA A 36 2.96 2.37 2.46
N ALA A 37 2.56 2.32 1.19
CA ALA A 37 3.26 2.96 0.08
C ALA A 37 3.29 4.50 0.24
N SER A 38 2.14 5.11 0.55
CA SER A 38 2.01 6.56 0.75
C SER A 38 2.86 7.05 1.93
N ASN A 39 2.75 6.41 3.10
CA ASN A 39 3.52 6.76 4.29
C ASN A 39 5.04 6.56 4.11
N GLY A 40 5.44 5.68 3.20
CA GLY A 40 6.85 5.51 2.82
C GLY A 40 7.34 6.47 1.73
N GLY A 41 6.45 7.27 1.13
CA GLY A 41 6.78 8.17 0.01
C GLY A 41 6.99 7.46 -1.33
N HIS A 42 6.55 6.21 -1.49
CA HIS A 42 6.82 5.39 -2.68
C HIS A 42 5.75 5.58 -3.76
N GLU A 43 5.82 6.69 -4.48
CA GLU A 43 4.82 7.10 -5.48
C GLU A 43 4.55 6.04 -6.55
N ALA A 44 5.60 5.42 -7.10
CA ALA A 44 5.46 4.38 -8.13
C ALA A 44 4.74 3.13 -7.59
N SER A 45 4.98 2.79 -6.32
CA SER A 45 4.27 1.71 -5.63
C SER A 45 2.79 2.05 -5.39
N ALA A 46 2.50 3.29 -5.00
CA ALA A 46 1.11 3.76 -4.84
C ALA A 46 0.33 3.73 -6.17
N LYS A 47 0.96 4.18 -7.27
CA LYS A 47 0.39 4.09 -8.63
C LYS A 47 0.06 2.66 -9.01
N LEU A 48 1.02 1.74 -8.84
CA LEU A 48 0.81 0.31 -9.12
C LEU A 48 -0.39 -0.27 -8.35
N LEU A 49 -0.53 0.08 -7.07
CA LEU A 49 -1.64 -0.41 -6.25
C LEU A 49 -2.99 0.10 -6.74
N ILE A 50 -3.07 1.39 -7.11
CA ILE A 50 -4.28 1.99 -7.68
C ILE A 50 -4.65 1.31 -9.00
N GLU A 51 -3.67 1.07 -9.88
CA GLU A 51 -3.88 0.33 -11.14
C GLU A 51 -4.37 -1.10 -10.90
N LYS A 52 -4.03 -1.69 -9.76
CA LYS A 52 -4.45 -3.03 -9.35
C LYS A 52 -5.75 -3.06 -8.52
N GLY A 53 -6.44 -1.91 -8.40
CA GLY A 53 -7.74 -1.82 -7.75
C GLY A 53 -7.68 -1.63 -6.23
N ALA A 54 -6.61 -1.03 -5.71
CA ALA A 54 -6.57 -0.63 -4.32
C ALA A 54 -7.64 0.43 -4.01
N ASP A 55 -8.39 0.23 -2.92
CA ASP A 55 -9.41 1.18 -2.46
C ASP A 55 -8.73 2.40 -1.83
N VAL A 56 -8.79 3.52 -2.56
CA VAL A 56 -8.22 4.81 -2.14
C VAL A 56 -8.88 5.38 -0.88
N ASN A 57 -10.10 4.95 -0.57
CA ASN A 57 -10.85 5.39 0.61
C ASN A 57 -10.69 4.44 1.80
N ALA A 58 -9.99 3.32 1.63
CA ALA A 58 -9.78 2.36 2.69
C ALA A 58 -9.05 3.02 3.86
N LYS A 59 -9.67 2.92 5.04
CA LYS A 59 -9.00 3.30 6.28
C LYS A 59 -7.89 2.28 6.57
N GLY A 60 -6.72 2.76 6.95
CA GLY A 60 -5.58 1.97 7.36
C GLY A 60 -4.55 2.87 8.05
N GLY A 61 -3.99 2.38 9.16
CA GLY A 61 -2.94 3.06 9.92
C GLY A 61 -3.44 4.13 10.90
N GLU A 62 -2.50 4.83 11.51
CA GLU A 62 -2.79 5.84 12.56
C GLU A 62 -3.46 7.10 12.01
N TYR A 63 -3.15 7.48 10.77
CA TYR A 63 -3.62 8.74 10.18
C TYR A 63 -4.95 8.65 9.43
N GLY A 64 -5.66 7.51 9.51
CA GLY A 64 -6.94 7.33 8.83
C GLY A 64 -6.79 6.65 7.48
N ASN A 65 -6.57 7.37 6.38
CA ASN A 65 -6.45 6.79 5.02
C ASN A 65 -5.12 7.11 4.33
N ALA A 66 -4.88 6.51 3.17
CA ALA A 66 -3.63 6.68 2.43
C ALA A 66 -3.39 8.11 1.92
N PHE A 67 -4.45 8.89 1.70
CA PHE A 67 -4.34 10.29 1.32
C PHE A 67 -3.84 11.14 2.50
N GLN A 68 -4.39 10.92 3.69
CA GLN A 68 -3.94 11.60 4.92
C GLN A 68 -2.51 11.23 5.32
N ALA A 69 -2.06 10.02 4.98
CA ALA A 69 -0.71 9.55 5.26
C ALA A 69 0.36 10.07 4.28
N ALA A 70 -0.04 10.69 3.17
CA ALA A 70 0.86 11.27 2.18
C ALA A 70 1.18 12.75 2.44
N LEU A 71 0.49 13.38 3.42
CA LEU A 71 0.64 14.77 3.85
C LEU A 71 1.49 14.87 5.11
#